data_AF-A0A7K4G3I2-F1
#
_entry.id   AF-A0A7K4G3I2-F1
#
_cell.length_a   1.000
_cell.length_b   1.000
_cell.length_c   1.000
_cell.angle_alpha   90.00
_cell.angle_beta   90.00
_cell.angle_gamma   90.00
#
_symmetry.space_group_name_H-M   'P 1'
#
loop_
_entity.id
_entity.type
_entity.pdbx_description
1 polymer ?
#
loop_
_entity_poly.entity_id
_entity_poly.type
_entity_poly.pdbx_seq_one_letter_code
_entity_poly.pdbx_strand_id
1 'polypeptide(L)'
;MQEFVLFQANDSKFKYDFKADEKTALSVLVTSRNYLLSNLKNYLPVTHQIYSMLPKVKTVKELVVELKNVKPSAMEEKFSSFITLKWPSLEQTPKNASPMDFGWIALLNQAWTSINSFDYASKGNYSKKEIRFAANYDGWVLVKKVNFDIATPQEVLAFMSTTFSSIDRKIGDLAALDYEQFDSFWNDFSSKFSPRKSYAKLTDMLLKATDLEAEIKKLAKPGMESYLIQHFYHKLFVYAGYAPFATIETINGNYPELKIPKPKGNFGGKKKKKTT
;
A
#
# COMPACT_ATOMS: atom_id res chain seq x y z
N MET A 1 -17.49 18.71 -18.88
CA MET A 1 -17.43 17.47 -18.07
C MET A 1 -17.03 17.84 -16.65
N GLN A 2 -17.64 17.24 -15.62
CA GLN A 2 -17.38 17.54 -14.20
C GLN A 2 -16.24 16.63 -13.66
N GLU A 3 -15.23 17.19 -12.99
CA GLU A 3 -14.08 16.47 -12.40
C GLU A 3 -14.22 16.37 -10.86
N PHE A 4 -13.90 15.21 -10.26
CA PHE A 4 -14.12 14.92 -8.83
C PHE A 4 -13.12 13.99 -8.13
N VAL A 5 -12.86 14.28 -6.86
CA VAL A 5 -12.20 13.39 -5.87
C VAL A 5 -12.88 13.57 -4.51
N LEU A 6 -13.21 12.50 -3.78
CA LEU A 6 -13.68 12.60 -2.38
C LEU A 6 -13.30 11.39 -1.50
N PHE A 7 -12.79 11.66 -0.30
CA PHE A 7 -12.50 10.66 0.73
C PHE A 7 -13.29 10.99 2.00
N GLN A 8 -13.83 10.03 2.75
CA GLN A 8 -14.34 10.29 4.09
C GLN A 8 -14.17 9.11 5.07
N ALA A 9 -13.36 9.36 6.09
CA ALA A 9 -13.33 8.63 7.35
C ALA A 9 -13.55 9.66 8.48
N ASN A 10 -14.76 9.70 9.05
CA ASN A 10 -15.23 10.41 10.26
C ASN A 10 -14.75 11.85 10.58
N ASP A 11 -14.08 12.58 9.67
CA ASP A 11 -13.62 13.96 9.89
C ASP A 11 -14.46 14.97 9.07
N SER A 12 -14.90 16.06 9.71
CA SER A 12 -15.67 17.15 9.09
C SER A 12 -14.87 18.02 8.11
N LYS A 13 -13.57 17.77 7.95
CA LYS A 13 -12.69 18.51 7.03
C LYS A 13 -12.82 18.12 5.57
N PHE A 14 -13.45 17.00 5.25
CA PHE A 14 -13.68 16.61 3.86
C PHE A 14 -15.03 17.16 3.41
N LYS A 15 -15.04 18.42 2.93
CA LYS A 15 -16.20 19.02 2.25
C LYS A 15 -16.24 18.59 0.79
N TYR A 16 -17.44 18.56 0.22
CA TYR A 16 -17.66 18.38 -1.22
C TYR A 16 -16.93 19.49 -1.98
N ASP A 17 -15.88 19.16 -2.71
CA ASP A 17 -15.31 20.07 -3.70
C ASP A 17 -15.72 19.61 -5.11
N PHE A 18 -16.48 20.46 -5.78
CA PHE A 18 -16.77 20.36 -7.20
C PHE A 18 -15.60 21.03 -7.96
N LYS A 19 -14.85 20.22 -8.73
CA LYS A 19 -13.56 20.51 -9.40
C LYS A 19 -12.37 20.65 -8.46
N ALA A 20 -11.71 19.52 -8.17
CA ALA A 20 -10.37 19.52 -7.59
C ALA A 20 -9.34 19.67 -8.72
N ASP A 21 -8.45 20.65 -8.61
CA ASP A 21 -7.24 20.68 -9.45
C ASP A 21 -6.31 19.50 -9.12
N GLU A 22 -5.30 19.27 -9.96
CA GLU A 22 -4.39 18.14 -9.82
C GLU A 22 -3.71 18.09 -8.44
N LYS A 23 -3.30 19.24 -7.92
CA LYS A 23 -2.62 19.35 -6.63
C LYS A 23 -3.55 19.00 -5.46
N THR A 24 -4.80 19.43 -5.53
CA THR A 24 -5.84 19.13 -4.54
C THR A 24 -6.21 17.65 -4.59
N ALA A 25 -6.38 17.09 -5.79
CA ALA A 25 -6.62 15.67 -6.00
C ALA A 25 -5.50 14.81 -5.39
N LEU A 26 -4.24 15.16 -5.68
CA LEU A 26 -3.07 14.48 -5.13
C LEU A 26 -3.03 14.58 -3.60
N SER A 27 -3.26 15.76 -3.03
CA SER A 27 -3.29 15.96 -1.57
C SER A 27 -4.31 15.04 -0.90
N VAL A 28 -5.55 14.99 -1.43
CA VAL A 28 -6.60 14.11 -0.90
C VAL A 28 -6.18 12.64 -0.99
N LEU A 29 -5.62 12.21 -2.13
CA LEU A 29 -5.15 10.84 -2.32
C LEU A 29 -4.03 10.48 -1.35
N VAL A 30 -3.05 11.37 -1.15
CA VAL A 30 -1.95 11.17 -0.20
C VAL A 30 -2.48 11.07 1.23
N THR A 31 -3.33 12.00 1.67
CA THR A 31 -3.96 11.94 3.00
C THR A 31 -4.72 10.63 3.20
N SER A 32 -5.46 10.19 2.18
CA SER A 32 -6.22 8.94 2.19
C SER A 32 -5.31 7.73 2.34
N ARG A 33 -4.25 7.65 1.52
CA ARG A 33 -3.27 6.57 1.56
C ARG A 33 -2.61 6.47 2.94
N ASN A 34 -2.19 7.61 3.47
CA ASN A 34 -1.55 7.67 4.77
C ASN A 34 -2.53 7.19 5.84
N TYR A 35 -3.77 7.67 5.84
CA TYR A 35 -4.80 7.27 6.81
C TYR A 35 -4.97 5.74 6.83
N LEU A 36 -5.04 5.13 5.64
CA LEU A 36 -5.12 3.67 5.51
C LEU A 36 -3.90 2.98 6.12
N LEU A 37 -2.69 3.47 5.86
CA LEU A 37 -1.47 2.91 6.45
C LEU A 37 -1.44 3.03 7.98
N SER A 38 -1.80 4.19 8.53
CA SER A 38 -1.76 4.44 9.99
C SER A 38 -2.83 3.68 10.77
N ASN A 39 -3.98 3.38 10.14
CA ASN A 39 -5.08 2.64 10.77
C ASN A 39 -5.02 1.13 10.52
N LEU A 40 -4.09 0.66 9.67
CA LEU A 40 -3.97 -0.76 9.33
C LEU A 40 -3.84 -1.65 10.58
N LYS A 41 -3.10 -1.16 11.59
CA LYS A 41 -2.88 -1.86 12.85
C LYS A 41 -4.14 -2.23 13.63
N ASN A 42 -5.25 -1.54 13.38
CA ASN A 42 -6.51 -1.78 14.07
C ASN A 42 -7.28 -2.99 13.49
N TYR A 43 -6.88 -3.47 12.30
CA TYR A 43 -7.61 -4.50 11.55
C TYR A 43 -6.75 -5.70 11.18
N LEU A 44 -5.43 -5.63 11.37
CA LEU A 44 -4.56 -6.79 11.19
C LEU A 44 -4.81 -7.82 12.30
N PRO A 45 -4.86 -9.12 11.99
CA PRO A 45 -5.07 -10.18 12.98
C PRO A 45 -3.75 -10.50 13.71
N VAL A 46 -3.18 -9.49 14.36
CA VAL A 46 -1.92 -9.57 15.11
C VAL A 46 -2.02 -8.82 16.43
N THR A 47 -1.18 -9.17 17.39
CA THR A 47 -1.07 -8.42 18.64
C THR A 47 -0.09 -7.24 18.54
N HIS A 48 -0.17 -6.31 19.49
CA HIS A 48 0.63 -5.07 19.48
C HIS A 48 2.16 -5.31 19.58
N GLN A 49 2.58 -6.47 20.09
CA GLN A 49 3.98 -6.82 20.31
C GLN A 49 4.79 -6.87 19.00
N ILE A 50 4.17 -7.20 17.87
CA ILE A 50 4.86 -7.24 16.57
C ILE A 50 5.39 -5.85 16.20
N TYR A 51 4.63 -4.78 16.48
CA TYR A 51 5.03 -3.41 16.12
C TYR A 51 6.27 -2.92 16.90
N SER A 52 6.65 -3.59 18.00
CA SER A 52 7.86 -3.27 18.75
C SER A 52 9.09 -4.11 18.38
N MET A 53 8.97 -5.05 17.43
CA MET A 53 10.06 -5.97 17.10
C MET A 53 11.17 -5.37 16.23
N LEU A 54 10.90 -4.24 15.58
CA LEU A 54 11.93 -3.42 14.92
C LEU A 54 12.01 -2.06 15.62
N PRO A 55 13.22 -1.48 15.77
CA PRO A 55 13.35 -0.13 16.29
C PRO A 55 12.72 0.88 15.32
N LYS A 56 12.34 2.04 15.86
CA LYS A 56 11.86 3.15 15.03
C LYS A 56 13.02 3.68 14.19
N VAL A 57 12.85 3.66 12.89
CA VAL A 57 13.79 4.17 11.89
C VAL A 57 13.24 5.45 11.27
N LYS A 58 14.14 6.36 10.89
CA LYS A 58 13.83 7.66 10.27
C LYS A 58 14.13 7.69 8.78
N THR A 59 14.99 6.79 8.29
CA THR A 59 15.38 6.74 6.88
C THR A 59 15.29 5.32 6.32
N VAL A 60 15.20 5.20 5.00
CA VAL A 60 15.25 3.90 4.31
C VAL A 60 16.60 3.22 4.52
N LYS A 61 17.70 3.97 4.60
CA LYS A 61 19.04 3.42 4.87
C LYS A 61 19.09 2.76 6.26
N GLU A 62 18.54 3.40 7.28
CA GLU A 62 18.41 2.80 8.62
C GLU A 62 17.53 1.54 8.57
N LEU A 63 16.40 1.58 7.85
CA LEU A 63 15.56 0.40 7.66
C LEU A 63 16.34 -0.77 7.05
N VAL A 64 17.15 -0.52 6.02
CA VAL A 64 17.97 -1.56 5.39
C VAL A 64 18.95 -2.18 6.40
N VAL A 65 19.59 -1.38 7.26
CA VAL A 65 20.49 -1.88 8.30
C VAL A 65 19.75 -2.79 9.26
N GLU A 66 18.59 -2.37 9.75
CA GLU A 66 17.77 -3.16 10.65
C GLU A 66 17.29 -4.46 10.01
N LEU A 67 16.79 -4.40 8.76
CA LEU A 67 16.31 -5.57 8.05
C LEU A 67 17.42 -6.60 7.79
N LYS A 68 18.67 -6.17 7.56
CA LYS A 68 19.81 -7.09 7.39
C LYS A 68 20.12 -7.89 8.66
N ASN A 69 19.78 -7.37 9.83
CA ASN A 69 19.99 -8.04 11.12
C ASN A 69 18.85 -9.02 11.47
N VAL A 70 17.75 -9.02 10.72
CA VAL A 70 16.63 -9.93 10.93
C VAL A 70 16.85 -11.24 10.18
N LYS A 71 16.75 -12.36 10.91
CA LYS A 71 16.65 -13.70 10.34
C LYS A 71 15.19 -14.03 10.08
N PRO A 72 14.75 -14.21 8.81
CA PRO A 72 13.33 -14.36 8.50
C PRO A 72 12.64 -15.52 9.21
N SER A 73 13.26 -16.70 9.24
CA SER A 73 12.70 -17.88 9.91
C SER A 73 12.49 -17.66 11.42
N ALA A 74 13.49 -17.10 12.09
CA ALA A 74 13.40 -16.78 13.52
C ALA A 74 12.35 -15.69 13.80
N MET A 75 12.10 -14.79 12.84
CA MET A 75 11.07 -13.77 12.97
C MET A 75 9.67 -14.38 12.78
N GLU A 76 9.50 -15.27 11.81
CA GLU A 76 8.23 -15.97 11.58
C GLU A 76 7.86 -16.89 12.76
N GLU A 77 8.83 -17.54 13.38
CA GLU A 77 8.63 -18.28 14.63
C GLU A 77 8.14 -17.38 15.78
N LYS A 78 8.63 -16.13 15.85
CA LYS A 78 8.09 -15.16 16.81
C LYS A 78 6.68 -14.75 16.44
N PHE A 79 6.40 -14.50 15.16
CA PHE A 79 5.08 -14.09 14.69
C PHE A 79 3.99 -15.10 15.03
N SER A 80 4.26 -16.41 14.99
CA SER A 80 3.24 -17.42 15.26
C SER A 80 2.59 -17.29 16.63
N SER A 81 3.29 -16.74 17.62
CA SER A 81 2.76 -16.49 18.97
C SER A 81 1.89 -15.23 19.07
N PHE A 82 1.89 -14.39 18.03
CA PHE A 82 1.25 -13.07 18.02
C PHE A 82 0.21 -12.91 16.93
N ILE A 83 0.03 -13.90 16.06
CA ILE A 83 -1.05 -13.91 15.07
C ILE A 83 -2.32 -14.43 15.73
N THR A 84 -3.39 -13.64 15.66
CA THR A 84 -4.70 -13.96 16.25
C THR A 84 -5.64 -14.62 15.25
N LEU A 85 -5.24 -14.72 13.98
CA LEU A 85 -6.02 -15.36 12.94
C LEU A 85 -6.16 -16.86 13.24
N LYS A 86 -7.40 -17.32 13.37
CA LYS A 86 -7.70 -18.76 13.43
C LYS A 86 -7.54 -19.36 12.04
N TRP A 87 -6.37 -19.93 11.78
CA TRP A 87 -6.04 -20.51 10.49
C TRP A 87 -6.79 -21.83 10.25
N PRO A 88 -7.43 -22.04 9.08
CA PRO A 88 -8.03 -23.33 8.76
C PRO A 88 -6.95 -24.42 8.68
N SER A 89 -7.36 -25.69 8.83
CA SER A 89 -6.45 -26.84 8.75
C SER A 89 -5.63 -26.83 7.45
N LEU A 90 -4.43 -27.43 7.48
CA LEU A 90 -3.48 -27.49 6.35
C LEU A 90 -4.13 -27.94 5.02
N GLU A 91 -5.13 -28.82 5.08
CA GLU A 91 -5.86 -29.34 3.91
C GLU A 91 -6.71 -28.29 3.17
N GLN A 92 -7.08 -27.19 3.84
CA GLN A 92 -7.91 -26.11 3.31
C GLN A 92 -7.10 -24.85 2.98
N THR A 93 -5.77 -24.89 3.18
CA THR A 93 -4.90 -23.72 3.02
C THR A 93 -4.54 -23.53 1.53
N PRO A 94 -4.80 -22.35 0.93
CA PRO A 94 -4.29 -22.06 -0.41
C PRO A 94 -2.76 -22.16 -0.44
N LYS A 95 -2.18 -22.75 -1.49
CA LYS A 95 -0.73 -23.03 -1.61
C LYS A 95 0.22 -21.85 -1.38
N ASN A 96 -0.29 -20.61 -1.44
CA ASN A 96 0.50 -19.38 -1.30
C ASN A 96 0.03 -18.50 -0.13
N ALA A 97 -0.79 -19.02 0.77
CA ALA A 97 -1.30 -18.28 1.91
C ALA A 97 -0.44 -18.57 3.15
N SER A 98 0.04 -17.52 3.81
CA SER A 98 0.71 -17.65 5.10
C SER A 98 0.17 -16.60 6.07
N PRO A 99 -0.30 -16.99 7.27
CA PRO A 99 -0.68 -16.03 8.30
C PRO A 99 0.53 -15.16 8.74
N MET A 100 1.76 -15.66 8.54
CA MET A 100 2.99 -14.91 8.81
C MET A 100 3.10 -13.64 7.96
N ASP A 101 2.39 -13.57 6.83
CA ASP A 101 2.34 -12.36 6.01
C ASP A 101 1.77 -11.18 6.82
N PHE A 102 0.80 -11.40 7.72
CA PHE A 102 0.30 -10.32 8.57
C PHE A 102 1.32 -9.84 9.60
N GLY A 103 2.18 -10.73 10.10
CA GLY A 103 3.31 -10.35 10.95
C GLY A 103 4.30 -9.45 10.22
N TRP A 104 4.69 -9.83 9.00
CA TRP A 104 5.56 -9.01 8.15
C TRP A 104 4.92 -7.67 7.79
N ILE A 105 3.64 -7.66 7.44
CA ILE A 105 2.89 -6.42 7.14
C ILE A 105 2.92 -5.50 8.36
N ALA A 106 2.60 -5.99 9.56
CA ALA A 106 2.60 -5.18 10.78
C ALA A 106 3.98 -4.60 11.09
N LEU A 107 5.01 -5.44 11.02
CA LEU A 107 6.40 -5.07 11.30
C LEU A 107 6.89 -3.97 10.34
N LEU A 108 6.70 -4.20 9.03
CA LEU A 108 7.16 -3.28 7.99
C LEU A 108 6.29 -2.01 7.92
N ASN A 109 4.99 -2.11 8.21
CA ASN A 109 4.12 -0.94 8.31
C ASN A 109 4.59 0.03 9.40
N GLN A 110 4.98 -0.50 10.58
CA GLN A 110 5.51 0.34 11.66
C GLN A 110 6.78 1.07 11.24
N ALA A 111 7.72 0.35 10.65
CA ALA A 111 8.98 0.94 10.23
C ALA A 111 8.75 1.98 9.12
N TRP A 112 7.91 1.65 8.13
CA TRP A 112 7.59 2.52 7.00
C TRP A 112 6.85 3.81 7.40
N THR A 113 5.89 3.69 8.31
CA THR A 113 5.14 4.86 8.84
C THR A 113 6.01 5.75 9.73
N SER A 114 7.06 5.19 10.35
CA SER A 114 8.04 5.97 11.13
C SER A 114 8.92 6.85 10.23
N ILE A 115 9.33 6.33 9.07
CA ILE A 115 10.10 7.08 8.05
C ILE A 115 9.28 8.23 7.47
N ASN A 116 7.99 7.98 7.21
CA ASN A 116 7.13 8.90 6.48
C ASN A 116 6.19 9.72 7.38
N SER A 117 6.48 9.82 8.69
CA SER A 117 5.71 10.52 9.73
C SER A 117 4.61 11.44 9.18
N PHE A 118 3.37 10.97 9.25
CA PHE A 118 2.23 11.65 8.64
C PHE A 118 1.59 12.62 9.65
N ASP A 119 1.60 13.93 9.36
CA ASP A 119 0.83 14.90 10.13
C ASP A 119 -0.65 14.81 9.78
N TYR A 120 -1.46 14.34 10.73
CA TYR A 120 -2.92 14.42 10.64
C TYR A 120 -3.41 15.61 11.45
N ALA A 121 -3.74 16.71 10.78
CA ALA A 121 -4.51 17.76 11.42
C ALA A 121 -5.98 17.32 11.55
N SER A 122 -6.41 16.72 12.66
CA SER A 122 -7.83 16.45 12.93
C SER A 122 -8.49 17.68 13.58
N LYS A 123 -9.43 18.35 12.90
CA LYS A 123 -10.34 19.31 13.55
C LYS A 123 -11.73 19.14 12.95
N GLY A 124 -12.55 18.32 13.60
CA GLY A 124 -13.95 18.63 13.80
C GLY A 124 -14.82 17.45 14.21
N ASN A 125 -16.13 17.70 14.27
CA ASN A 125 -17.09 16.88 15.00
C ASN A 125 -17.73 15.80 14.11
N TYR A 126 -17.66 14.57 14.60
CA TYR A 126 -18.06 13.32 13.97
C TYR A 126 -19.57 13.23 13.72
N SER A 127 -19.98 12.74 12.55
CA SER A 127 -21.32 12.16 12.39
C SER A 127 -21.28 10.95 11.43
N LYS A 128 -21.44 9.75 12.03
CA LYS A 128 -21.80 8.43 11.46
C LYS A 128 -20.67 7.45 11.06
N LYS A 129 -20.95 6.18 11.39
CA LYS A 129 -20.08 5.01 11.54
C LYS A 129 -19.73 4.29 10.21
N GLU A 130 -19.17 4.99 9.23
CA GLU A 130 -18.85 4.40 7.90
C GLU A 130 -17.45 4.81 7.40
N ILE A 131 -16.75 3.95 6.62
CA ILE A 131 -15.64 4.40 5.75
C ILE A 131 -16.20 4.59 4.35
N ARG A 132 -15.93 5.71 3.68
CA ARG A 132 -16.34 5.93 2.30
C ARG A 132 -15.22 6.61 1.52
N PHE A 133 -15.09 6.32 0.25
CA PHE A 133 -14.43 7.21 -0.69
C PHE A 133 -15.19 7.14 -2.03
N ALA A 134 -15.08 8.17 -2.86
CA ALA A 134 -15.59 8.28 -4.21
C ALA A 134 -14.61 9.10 -5.07
N ALA A 135 -14.47 8.86 -6.37
CA ALA A 135 -13.58 9.60 -7.26
C ALA A 135 -14.19 9.56 -8.66
N ASN A 136 -13.95 10.58 -9.46
CA ASN A 136 -13.94 10.61 -10.94
C ASN A 136 -13.04 11.77 -11.37
N TYR A 137 -11.72 11.59 -11.37
CA TYR A 137 -10.74 12.60 -11.80
C TYR A 137 -10.11 12.17 -13.13
N ASP A 138 -10.32 12.93 -14.20
CA ASP A 138 -9.85 12.56 -15.55
C ASP A 138 -10.30 11.13 -15.98
N GLY A 139 -11.59 10.84 -15.78
CA GLY A 139 -12.13 9.49 -16.00
C GLY A 139 -11.74 8.47 -14.93
N TRP A 140 -11.02 8.86 -13.87
CA TRP A 140 -10.63 7.97 -12.77
C TRP A 140 -11.71 7.80 -11.72
N VAL A 141 -12.63 6.85 -11.91
CA VAL A 141 -13.75 6.65 -10.99
C VAL A 141 -13.47 5.54 -9.98
N LEU A 142 -13.48 5.84 -8.68
CA LEU A 142 -13.34 4.85 -7.62
C LEU A 142 -14.38 5.20 -6.56
N VAL A 143 -15.34 4.34 -6.19
CA VAL A 143 -16.18 4.54 -4.99
C VAL A 143 -16.23 3.24 -4.17
N LYS A 144 -15.74 3.21 -2.92
CA LYS A 144 -16.00 2.07 -2.02
C LYS A 144 -16.44 2.61 -0.66
N LYS A 145 -17.39 1.91 -0.04
CA LYS A 145 -17.99 2.24 1.25
C LYS A 145 -18.07 0.99 2.12
N VAL A 146 -17.71 1.10 3.39
CA VAL A 146 -17.83 0.04 4.40
C VAL A 146 -18.62 0.61 5.57
N ASN A 147 -19.54 -0.17 6.13
CA ASN A 147 -20.32 0.22 7.30
C ASN A 147 -19.78 -0.52 8.52
N PHE A 148 -19.23 0.21 9.49
CA PHE A 148 -18.58 -0.38 10.67
C PHE A 148 -19.55 -1.07 11.62
N ASP A 149 -20.85 -0.79 11.54
CA ASP A 149 -21.84 -1.49 12.38
C ASP A 149 -22.00 -2.96 11.98
N ILE A 150 -21.66 -3.31 10.74
CA ILE A 150 -21.88 -4.65 10.18
C ILE A 150 -20.61 -5.29 9.65
N ALA A 151 -19.59 -4.51 9.28
CA ALA A 151 -18.38 -5.03 8.65
C ALA A 151 -17.50 -5.74 9.68
N THR A 152 -17.10 -6.96 9.32
CA THR A 152 -16.08 -7.72 10.04
C THR A 152 -14.70 -7.07 9.85
N PRO A 153 -13.74 -7.30 10.78
CA PRO A 153 -12.38 -6.79 10.62
C PRO A 153 -11.72 -7.19 9.30
N GLN A 154 -11.94 -8.42 8.84
CA GLN A 154 -11.41 -8.90 7.55
C GLN A 154 -12.02 -8.18 6.34
N GLU A 155 -13.30 -7.81 6.37
CA GLU A 155 -13.94 -7.00 5.32
C GLU A 155 -13.38 -5.58 5.30
N VAL A 156 -13.13 -4.99 6.47
CA VAL A 156 -12.47 -3.68 6.57
C VAL A 156 -11.05 -3.76 6.01
N LEU A 157 -10.30 -4.80 6.36
CA LEU A 157 -8.94 -5.00 5.85
C LEU A 157 -8.91 -5.18 4.32
N ALA A 158 -9.85 -5.93 3.76
CA ALA A 158 -10.08 -6.05 2.32
C ALA A 158 -10.39 -4.71 1.65
N PHE A 159 -11.29 -3.93 2.26
CA PHE A 159 -11.58 -2.56 1.83
C PHE A 159 -10.31 -1.71 1.81
N MET A 160 -9.51 -1.73 2.88
CA MET A 160 -8.29 -0.94 2.99
C MET A 160 -7.25 -1.35 1.94
N SER A 161 -7.04 -2.65 1.75
CA SER A 161 -6.11 -3.22 0.77
C SER A 161 -6.42 -2.73 -0.64
N THR A 162 -7.65 -2.98 -1.10
CA THR A 162 -8.02 -2.61 -2.47
C THR A 162 -7.99 -1.10 -2.68
N THR A 163 -8.36 -0.31 -1.65
CA THR A 163 -8.37 1.16 -1.71
C THR A 163 -6.97 1.70 -1.80
N PHE A 164 -6.07 1.21 -0.94
CA PHE A 164 -4.66 1.56 -0.96
C PHE A 164 -4.05 1.32 -2.35
N SER A 165 -4.17 0.12 -2.91
CA SER A 165 -3.56 -0.20 -4.21
C SER A 165 -4.04 0.71 -5.34
N SER A 166 -5.32 1.08 -5.31
CA SER A 166 -5.87 1.97 -6.34
C SER A 166 -5.43 3.42 -6.17
N ILE A 167 -5.35 3.90 -4.93
CA ILE A 167 -4.92 5.27 -4.61
C ILE A 167 -3.42 5.41 -4.90
N ASP A 168 -2.60 4.46 -4.47
CA ASP A 168 -1.15 4.53 -4.63
C ASP A 168 -0.73 4.52 -6.11
N ARG A 169 -1.39 3.71 -6.94
CA ARG A 169 -1.21 3.78 -8.41
C ARG A 169 -1.53 5.16 -8.95
N LYS A 170 -2.69 5.73 -8.61
CA LYS A 170 -3.10 7.04 -9.11
C LYS A 170 -2.16 8.15 -8.61
N ILE A 171 -1.62 8.03 -7.40
CA ILE A 171 -0.56 8.93 -6.90
C ILE A 171 0.68 8.85 -7.80
N GLY A 172 1.12 7.65 -8.18
CA GLY A 172 2.20 7.45 -9.15
C GLY A 172 1.92 8.10 -10.49
N ASP A 173 0.72 7.88 -11.05
CA ASP A 173 0.28 8.46 -12.33
C ASP A 173 0.30 10.01 -12.29
N LEU A 174 -0.16 10.61 -11.18
CA LEU A 174 -0.22 12.06 -11.03
C LEU A 174 1.14 12.68 -10.74
N ALA A 175 1.99 12.00 -9.97
CA ALA A 175 3.29 12.50 -9.55
C ALA A 175 4.37 12.39 -10.64
N ALA A 176 4.23 11.45 -11.58
CA ALA A 176 5.16 11.29 -12.69
C ALA A 176 4.98 12.40 -13.74
N LEU A 177 6.09 12.92 -14.27
CA LEU A 177 6.08 13.81 -15.44
C LEU A 177 5.57 13.07 -16.68
N ASP A 178 6.03 11.83 -16.85
CA ASP A 178 5.59 10.87 -17.85
C ASP A 178 5.55 9.49 -17.20
N TYR A 179 4.34 8.95 -17.02
CA TYR A 179 4.16 7.65 -16.36
C TYR A 179 4.70 6.48 -17.19
N GLU A 180 4.69 6.57 -18.53
CA GLU A 180 5.24 5.50 -19.38
C GLU A 180 6.77 5.42 -19.23
N GLN A 181 7.44 6.57 -19.07
CA GLN A 181 8.87 6.61 -18.75
C GLN A 181 9.16 6.08 -17.34
N PHE A 182 8.36 6.47 -16.34
CA PHE A 182 8.51 5.92 -14.99
C PHE A 182 8.29 4.40 -14.95
N ASP A 183 7.30 3.88 -15.66
CA ASP A 183 7.06 2.44 -15.71
C ASP A 183 8.17 1.71 -16.45
N SER A 184 8.72 2.30 -17.53
CA SER A 184 9.90 1.77 -18.22
C SER A 184 11.12 1.70 -17.30
N PHE A 185 11.37 2.77 -16.52
CA PHE A 185 12.43 2.79 -15.51
C PHE A 185 12.22 1.70 -14.44
N TRP A 186 10.99 1.57 -13.93
CA TRP A 186 10.62 0.52 -12.99
C TRP A 186 10.89 -0.89 -13.56
N ASN A 187 10.51 -1.13 -14.82
CA ASN A 187 10.68 -2.42 -15.47
C ASN A 187 12.15 -2.76 -15.68
N ASP A 188 12.98 -1.81 -16.12
CA ASP A 188 14.43 -2.00 -16.20
C ASP A 188 15.02 -2.34 -14.82
N PHE A 189 14.68 -1.56 -13.80
CA PHE A 189 15.17 -1.79 -12.44
C PHE A 189 14.75 -3.16 -11.89
N SER A 190 13.46 -3.50 -11.97
CA SER A 190 12.90 -4.73 -11.37
C SER A 190 13.33 -6.00 -12.12
N SER A 191 13.61 -5.92 -13.42
CA SER A 191 14.09 -7.04 -14.23
C SER A 191 15.42 -7.62 -13.76
N LYS A 192 16.22 -6.82 -13.03
CA LYS A 192 17.51 -7.22 -12.45
C LYS A 192 17.37 -8.17 -11.26
N PHE A 193 16.13 -8.46 -10.83
CA PHE A 193 15.83 -9.27 -9.67
C PHE A 193 14.80 -10.37 -9.98
N SER A 194 14.92 -11.50 -9.28
CA SER A 194 13.98 -12.61 -9.42
C SER A 194 12.53 -12.19 -9.06
N PRO A 195 11.51 -12.67 -9.79
CA PRO A 195 10.11 -12.39 -9.47
C PRO A 195 9.61 -13.16 -8.22
N ARG A 196 10.38 -14.14 -7.70
CA ARG A 196 9.97 -14.93 -6.52
C ARG A 196 10.05 -14.10 -5.23
N LYS A 197 9.13 -14.32 -4.28
CA LYS A 197 9.20 -13.73 -2.93
C LYS A 197 10.55 -14.05 -2.29
N SER A 198 11.24 -13.04 -1.79
CA SER A 198 12.56 -13.20 -1.18
C SER A 198 12.89 -12.03 -0.27
N TYR A 199 13.26 -12.33 0.97
CA TYR A 199 13.62 -11.33 1.97
C TYR A 199 14.96 -10.66 1.65
N ALA A 200 15.97 -11.44 1.26
CA ALA A 200 17.27 -10.90 0.84
C ALA A 200 17.12 -9.97 -0.37
N LYS A 201 16.19 -10.31 -1.28
CA LYS A 201 15.86 -9.45 -2.42
C LYS A 201 15.31 -8.10 -1.97
N LEU A 202 14.45 -8.06 -0.94
CA LEU A 202 13.93 -6.80 -0.40
C LEU A 202 15.07 -5.89 0.05
N THR A 203 16.00 -6.41 0.87
CA THR A 203 17.10 -5.60 1.41
C THR A 203 18.00 -5.05 0.32
N ASP A 204 18.28 -5.83 -0.72
CA ASP A 204 19.10 -5.41 -1.86
C ASP A 204 18.39 -4.37 -2.73
N MET A 205 17.09 -4.57 -2.97
CA MET A 205 16.27 -3.63 -3.73
C MET A 205 16.17 -2.27 -3.02
N LEU A 206 15.92 -2.27 -1.70
CA LEU A 206 15.86 -1.04 -0.90
C LEU A 206 17.19 -0.30 -0.90
N LEU A 207 18.32 -1.02 -0.73
CA LEU A 207 19.64 -0.39 -0.75
C LEU A 207 19.92 0.30 -2.09
N LYS A 208 19.76 -0.41 -3.21
CA LYS A 208 19.97 0.16 -4.54
C LYS A 208 19.01 1.30 -4.86
N ALA A 209 17.77 1.21 -4.38
CA ALA A 209 16.78 2.28 -4.55
C ALA A 209 17.23 3.60 -3.91
N THR A 210 17.95 3.56 -2.78
CA THR A 210 18.46 4.79 -2.13
C THR A 210 19.47 5.53 -3.00
N ASP A 211 20.21 4.82 -3.85
CA ASP A 211 21.17 5.42 -4.78
C ASP A 211 20.48 5.98 -6.04
N LEU A 212 19.28 5.49 -6.36
CA LEU A 212 18.50 5.88 -7.54
C LEU A 212 17.51 7.01 -7.27
N GLU A 213 17.39 7.50 -6.04
CA GLU A 213 16.43 8.57 -5.70
C GLU A 213 16.63 9.82 -6.56
N ALA A 214 17.87 10.19 -6.86
CA ALA A 214 18.16 11.34 -7.73
C ALA A 214 17.65 11.14 -9.17
N GLU A 215 17.64 9.91 -9.68
CA GLU A 215 17.10 9.59 -11.00
C GLU A 215 15.56 9.59 -10.97
N ILE A 216 14.97 9.02 -9.92
CA ILE A 216 13.50 9.00 -9.73
C ILE A 216 12.96 10.44 -9.62
N LYS A 217 13.68 11.34 -8.94
CA LYS A 217 13.32 12.77 -8.84
C LYS A 217 13.20 13.45 -10.21
N LYS A 218 14.04 13.07 -11.17
CA LYS A 218 14.00 13.64 -12.53
C LYS A 218 12.77 13.19 -13.33
N LEU A 219 12.15 12.08 -12.94
CA LEU A 219 10.92 11.55 -13.54
C LEU A 219 9.65 12.11 -12.90
N ALA A 220 9.77 12.86 -11.81
CA ALA A 220 8.64 13.45 -11.11
C ALA A 220 8.31 14.85 -11.64
N LYS A 221 7.04 15.26 -11.48
CA LYS A 221 6.65 16.66 -11.62
C LYS A 221 7.27 17.50 -10.49
N PRO A 222 7.61 18.78 -10.74
CA PRO A 222 8.16 19.66 -9.72
C PRO A 222 7.29 19.73 -8.47
N GLY A 223 7.87 19.48 -7.29
CA GLY A 223 7.18 19.50 -6.00
C GLY A 223 6.36 18.23 -5.68
N MET A 224 6.43 17.20 -6.53
CA MET A 224 5.78 15.90 -6.33
C MET A 224 6.77 14.74 -6.15
N GLU A 225 8.06 15.05 -6.00
CA GLU A 225 9.16 14.09 -6.00
C GLU A 225 9.02 13.04 -4.90
N SER A 226 8.67 13.47 -3.68
CA SER A 226 8.51 12.58 -2.53
C SER A 226 7.40 11.55 -2.74
N TYR A 227 6.33 11.92 -3.45
CA TYR A 227 5.21 11.02 -3.73
C TYR A 227 5.58 9.94 -4.74
N LEU A 228 6.33 10.30 -5.79
CA LEU A 228 6.80 9.33 -6.77
C LEU A 228 7.82 8.37 -6.15
N ILE A 229 8.73 8.88 -5.30
CA ILE A 229 9.69 8.06 -4.55
C ILE A 229 8.96 7.07 -3.64
N GLN A 230 7.95 7.52 -2.88
CA GLN A 230 7.17 6.62 -2.03
C GLN A 230 6.42 5.55 -2.83
N HIS A 231 5.83 5.92 -3.98
CA HIS A 231 5.20 4.96 -4.88
C HIS A 231 6.19 3.93 -5.40
N PHE A 232 7.40 4.36 -5.78
CA PHE A 232 8.49 3.46 -6.18
C PHE A 232 8.82 2.47 -5.05
N TYR A 233 9.02 2.93 -3.82
CA TYR A 233 9.27 2.05 -2.67
C TYR A 233 8.13 1.06 -2.42
N HIS A 234 6.85 1.49 -2.53
CA HIS A 234 5.72 0.56 -2.44
C HIS A 234 5.78 -0.52 -3.53
N LYS A 235 6.12 -0.18 -4.78
CA LYS A 235 6.33 -1.17 -5.85
C LYS A 235 7.46 -2.15 -5.48
N LEU A 236 8.57 -1.69 -4.88
CA LEU A 236 9.67 -2.57 -4.42
C LEU A 236 9.19 -3.58 -3.37
N PHE A 237 8.50 -3.11 -2.33
CA PHE A 237 8.01 -3.97 -1.25
C PHE A 237 7.05 -5.04 -1.77
N VAL A 238 6.14 -4.67 -2.67
CA VAL A 238 5.20 -5.60 -3.32
C VAL A 238 5.95 -6.60 -4.19
N TYR A 239 6.88 -6.14 -5.04
CA TYR A 239 7.68 -7.01 -5.90
C TYR A 239 8.53 -7.99 -5.08
N ALA A 240 9.01 -7.59 -3.91
CA ALA A 240 9.73 -8.46 -2.99
C ALA A 240 8.85 -9.49 -2.28
N GLY A 241 7.53 -9.27 -2.23
CA GLY A 241 6.57 -10.08 -1.51
C GLY A 241 6.49 -9.76 -0.01
N TYR A 242 6.89 -8.54 0.38
CA TYR A 242 6.95 -8.07 1.77
C TYR A 242 6.35 -6.65 1.86
N ALA A 243 5.08 -6.51 1.50
CA ALA A 243 4.39 -5.23 1.51
C ALA A 243 4.16 -4.71 2.95
N PRO A 244 4.35 -3.39 3.23
CA PRO A 244 4.00 -2.77 4.51
C PRO A 244 2.49 -2.46 4.62
N PHE A 245 1.68 -3.16 3.82
CA PHE A 245 0.23 -3.07 3.76
C PHE A 245 -0.33 -4.40 3.27
N ALA A 246 -1.57 -4.72 3.63
CA ALA A 246 -2.21 -5.92 3.13
C ALA A 246 -2.43 -5.81 1.60
N THR A 247 -1.93 -6.77 0.83
CA THR A 247 -2.19 -6.83 -0.62
C THR A 247 -3.42 -7.71 -0.91
N ILE A 248 -3.95 -7.62 -2.12
CA ILE A 248 -5.08 -8.45 -2.55
C ILE A 248 -4.70 -9.94 -2.48
N GLU A 249 -3.44 -10.27 -2.76
CA GLU A 249 -2.90 -11.63 -2.65
C GLU A 249 -2.89 -12.11 -1.20
N THR A 250 -2.44 -11.26 -0.25
CA THR A 250 -2.50 -11.59 1.18
C THR A 250 -3.95 -11.83 1.60
N ILE A 251 -4.87 -10.94 1.24
CA ILE A 251 -6.28 -11.08 1.64
C ILE A 251 -6.91 -12.32 1.02
N ASN A 252 -6.74 -12.57 -0.28
CA ASN A 252 -7.29 -13.76 -0.93
C ASN A 252 -6.67 -15.07 -0.43
N GLY A 253 -5.41 -15.04 0.00
CA GLY A 253 -4.77 -16.21 0.59
C GLY A 253 -5.33 -16.53 1.98
N ASN A 254 -5.50 -15.49 2.82
CA ASN A 254 -5.84 -15.65 4.23
C ASN A 254 -7.35 -15.60 4.53
N TYR A 255 -8.14 -15.00 3.64
CA TYR A 255 -9.60 -14.83 3.73
C TYR A 255 -10.28 -15.18 2.39
N PRO A 256 -10.17 -16.43 1.91
CA PRO A 256 -10.68 -16.84 0.61
C PRO A 256 -12.22 -16.67 0.48
N GLU A 257 -12.94 -16.69 1.60
CA GLU A 257 -14.39 -16.49 1.69
C GLU A 257 -14.85 -15.09 1.26
N LEU A 258 -13.97 -14.08 1.33
CA LEU A 258 -14.29 -12.71 0.91
C LEU A 258 -14.43 -12.56 -0.61
N LYS A 259 -13.99 -13.55 -1.39
CA LYS A 259 -14.13 -13.63 -2.86
C LYS A 259 -13.78 -12.32 -3.57
N ILE A 260 -12.68 -11.68 -3.18
CA ILE A 260 -12.30 -10.39 -3.75
C ILE A 260 -11.90 -10.60 -5.21
N PRO A 261 -12.60 -9.95 -6.17
CA PRO A 261 -12.26 -10.09 -7.57
C PRO A 261 -10.84 -9.59 -7.79
N LYS A 262 -10.02 -10.41 -8.46
CA LYS A 262 -8.73 -9.95 -8.95
C LYS A 262 -8.97 -8.76 -9.90
N PRO A 263 -8.10 -7.74 -9.90
CA PRO A 263 -8.20 -6.64 -10.86
C PRO A 263 -8.30 -7.18 -12.29
N LYS A 264 -9.34 -6.81 -13.04
CA LYS A 264 -9.45 -7.13 -14.47
C LYS A 264 -8.44 -6.24 -15.21
N GLY A 265 -7.28 -6.78 -15.59
CA GLY A 265 -6.30 -6.06 -16.41
C GLY A 265 -4.94 -6.75 -16.52
N ASN A 266 -4.52 -7.01 -17.76
CA ASN A 266 -3.22 -7.59 -18.11
C ASN A 266 -2.07 -6.66 -17.67
N PHE A 267 -1.24 -7.13 -16.74
CA PHE A 267 0.10 -6.58 -16.44
C PHE A 267 1.12 -6.87 -17.56
N GLY A 268 0.75 -6.67 -18.84
CA GLY A 268 1.65 -6.95 -19.97
C GLY A 268 0.99 -7.11 -21.34
N GLY A 269 -0.28 -6.73 -21.51
CA GLY A 269 -0.92 -6.76 -22.81
C GLY A 269 -0.43 -5.58 -23.65
N LYS A 270 0.58 -5.79 -24.50
CA LYS A 270 0.94 -4.86 -25.59
C LYS A 270 -0.35 -4.31 -26.20
N LYS A 271 -0.54 -2.98 -26.16
CA LYS A 271 -1.57 -2.33 -27.00
C LYS A 271 -1.33 -2.85 -28.41
N LYS A 272 -2.25 -3.65 -28.96
CA LYS A 272 -2.18 -4.06 -30.37
C LYS A 272 -2.18 -2.76 -31.16
N LYS A 273 -1.05 -2.44 -31.83
CA LYS A 273 -1.02 -1.38 -32.84
C LYS A 273 -2.12 -1.72 -33.83
N LYS A 274 -3.12 -0.84 -33.96
CA LYS A 274 -4.02 -0.88 -35.10
C LYS A 274 -3.16 -0.57 -36.31
N THR A 275 -2.84 -1.58 -37.10
CA THR A 275 -2.41 -1.40 -38.48
C THR A 275 -3.61 -0.84 -39.24
N THR A 276 -3.51 0.42 -39.63
CA THR A 276 -4.25 1.00 -40.76
C THR A 276 -3.91 0.27 -42.04
#